data_AF-A0A967VUB8-F1
#
_entry.id   AF-A0A967VUB8-F1
#
_cell.length_a   1.000
_cell.length_b   1.000
_cell.length_c   1.000
_cell.angle_alpha   90.00
_cell.angle_beta   90.00
_cell.angle_gamma   90.00
#
_symmetry.space_group_name_H-M   'P 1'
#
loop_
_entity.id
_entity.type
_entity.pdbx_description
1 polymer ?
#
loop_
_entity_poly.entity_id
_entity_poly.type
_entity_poly.pdbx_seq_one_letter_code
_entity_poly.pdbx_strand_id
1 'polypeptide(L)'
;ELRFKKGDQPFTMLELFRNIRKAIWQEVNEGTNINSFRRELQRMHLYVLKNMVVKTPPTYPHDAVTLARADLVAIKNKIEENLTSENLDPYTTAHLQETKAKIEAALDAQVQAGI
;
A
#
# COMPACT_ATOMS: atom_id res chain seq x y z
N GLU A 1 -29.89 -2.53 3.77
CA GLU A 1 -28.97 -2.34 4.91
C GLU A 1 -28.47 -3.70 5.39
N LEU A 2 -27.15 -3.86 5.56
CA LEU A 2 -26.57 -5.06 6.19
C LEU A 2 -26.83 -4.98 7.69
N ARG A 3 -27.66 -5.90 8.21
CA ARG A 3 -28.00 -5.97 9.63
C ARG A 3 -27.06 -6.96 10.33
N PHE A 4 -26.11 -6.44 11.10
CA PHE A 4 -25.29 -7.25 12.00
C PHE A 4 -26.03 -7.48 13.32
N LYS A 5 -25.94 -8.70 13.87
CA LYS A 5 -26.56 -9.04 15.15
C LYS A 5 -25.72 -8.47 16.30
N LYS A 6 -26.37 -8.25 17.45
CA LYS A 6 -25.69 -7.83 18.68
C LYS A 6 -24.69 -8.93 19.10
N GLY A 7 -23.40 -8.65 18.97
CA GLY A 7 -22.31 -9.61 19.22
C GLY A 7 -21.45 -9.92 17.99
N ASP A 8 -21.88 -9.54 16.77
CA ASP A 8 -21.07 -9.71 15.57
C ASP A 8 -19.91 -8.70 15.52
N GLN A 9 -18.75 -9.15 15.04
CA GLN A 9 -17.62 -8.29 14.67
C GLN A 9 -17.68 -8.11 13.14
N PRO A 10 -18.34 -7.06 12.63
CA PRO A 10 -18.45 -6.85 11.19
C PRO A 10 -17.07 -6.59 10.58
N PHE A 11 -16.79 -7.20 9.43
CA PHE A 11 -15.59 -6.91 8.68
C PHE A 11 -15.57 -5.44 8.23
N THR A 12 -14.52 -4.73 8.63
CA THR A 12 -14.39 -3.28 8.43
C THR A 12 -13.52 -2.92 7.23
N MET A 13 -13.67 -1.69 6.73
CA MET A 13 -12.78 -1.15 5.71
C MET A 13 -11.32 -1.11 6.21
N LEU A 14 -11.10 -0.76 7.49
CA LEU A 14 -9.77 -0.79 8.10
C LEU A 14 -9.14 -2.18 8.05
N GLU A 15 -9.92 -3.23 8.33
CA GLU A 15 -9.46 -4.61 8.23
C GLU A 15 -9.14 -5.01 6.80
N LEU A 16 -9.96 -4.58 5.83
CA LEU A 16 -9.70 -4.82 4.41
C LEU A 16 -8.33 -4.28 3.98
N PHE A 17 -8.08 -2.99 4.19
CA PHE A 17 -6.81 -2.35 3.82
C PHE A 17 -5.63 -3.04 4.52
N ARG A 18 -5.71 -3.18 5.85
CA ARG A 18 -4.65 -3.81 6.65
C ARG A 18 -4.34 -5.24 6.21
N ASN A 19 -5.37 -6.06 5.99
CA ASN A 19 -5.18 -7.47 5.64
C ASN A 19 -4.63 -7.64 4.23
N ILE A 20 -5.13 -6.86 3.27
CA ILE A 20 -4.61 -6.87 1.89
C ILE A 20 -3.16 -6.39 1.89
N ARG A 21 -2.85 -5.27 2.55
CA ARG A 21 -1.47 -4.78 2.67
C ARG A 21 -0.56 -5.83 3.28
N LYS A 22 -0.95 -6.45 4.40
CA LYS A 22 -0.14 -7.47 5.07
C LYS A 22 0.13 -8.67 4.15
N ALA A 23 -0.88 -9.17 3.44
CA ALA A 23 -0.76 -10.34 2.59
C ALA A 23 0.07 -10.08 1.32
N ILE A 24 -0.10 -8.92 0.68
CA ILE A 24 0.59 -8.58 -0.57
C ILE A 24 2.05 -8.17 -0.34
N TRP A 25 2.33 -7.54 0.79
CA TRP A 25 3.66 -7.00 1.12
C TRP A 25 4.42 -7.84 2.14
N GLN A 26 4.06 -9.12 2.30
CA GLN A 26 4.64 -10.01 3.29
C GLN A 26 6.18 -10.10 3.18
N GLU A 27 6.72 -10.21 1.98
CA GLU A 27 8.17 -10.31 1.75
C GLU A 27 8.90 -9.03 2.17
N VAL A 28 8.27 -7.87 1.98
CA VAL A 28 8.80 -6.60 2.50
C VAL A 28 8.70 -6.56 4.03
N ASN A 29 7.66 -7.15 4.62
CA ASN A 29 7.59 -7.23 6.09
C ASN A 29 8.67 -8.15 6.68
N GLU A 30 9.02 -9.23 5.98
CA GLU A 30 9.99 -10.25 6.39
C GLU A 30 11.43 -9.93 5.96
N GLY A 31 11.63 -8.99 5.04
CA GLY A 31 12.93 -8.64 4.49
C GLY A 31 13.53 -9.74 3.61
N THR A 32 12.69 -10.40 2.84
CA THR A 32 13.07 -11.52 1.97
C THR A 32 13.00 -11.13 0.50
N ASN A 33 13.69 -11.91 -0.34
CA ASN A 33 13.67 -11.72 -1.80
C ASN A 33 12.28 -11.92 -2.38
N ILE A 34 11.91 -11.03 -3.30
CA ILE A 34 10.57 -10.96 -3.87
C ILE A 34 10.63 -11.51 -5.29
N ASN A 35 10.00 -12.66 -5.55
CA ASN A 35 9.98 -13.22 -6.90
C ASN A 35 9.13 -12.38 -7.89
N SER A 36 9.24 -12.66 -9.19
CA SER A 36 8.57 -11.91 -10.26
C SER A 36 7.05 -11.81 -10.09
N PHE A 37 6.37 -12.91 -9.75
CA PHE A 37 4.92 -12.94 -9.54
C PHE A 37 4.49 -12.04 -8.38
N ARG A 38 5.22 -12.09 -7.28
CA ARG A 38 4.95 -11.28 -6.08
C ARG A 38 5.20 -9.81 -6.32
N ARG A 39 6.27 -9.46 -7.05
CA ARG A 39 6.51 -8.07 -7.48
C ARG A 39 5.37 -7.54 -8.33
N GLU A 40 4.81 -8.36 -9.22
CA GLU A 40 3.67 -7.94 -10.06
C GLU A 40 2.40 -7.70 -9.24
N LEU A 41 2.09 -8.59 -8.30
CA LEU A 41 0.96 -8.39 -7.38
C LEU A 41 1.11 -7.10 -6.56
N GLN A 42 2.32 -6.82 -6.08
CA GLN A 42 2.63 -5.58 -5.37
C GLN A 42 2.47 -4.33 -6.25
N ARG A 43 2.88 -4.39 -7.53
CA ARG A 43 2.66 -3.29 -8.50
C ARG A 43 1.17 -3.02 -8.72
N MET A 44 0.37 -4.07 -8.86
CA MET A 44 -1.08 -3.94 -9.05
C MET A 44 -1.75 -3.32 -7.82
N HIS A 45 -1.39 -3.75 -6.62
CA HIS A 45 -1.92 -3.15 -5.41
C HIS A 45 -1.47 -1.69 -5.26
N LEU A 46 -0.20 -1.39 -5.54
CA LEU A 46 0.32 -0.02 -5.56
C LEU A 46 -0.46 0.86 -6.54
N TYR A 47 -0.77 0.35 -7.74
CA TYR A 47 -1.58 1.07 -8.72
C TYR A 47 -2.97 1.42 -8.16
N VAL A 48 -3.64 0.50 -7.47
CA VAL A 48 -4.94 0.76 -6.83
C VAL A 48 -4.81 1.88 -5.79
N LEU A 49 -3.88 1.74 -4.84
CA LEU A 49 -3.68 2.74 -3.77
C LEU A 49 -3.36 4.13 -4.32
N LYS A 50 -2.45 4.20 -5.31
CA LYS A 50 -2.10 5.46 -5.98
C LYS A 50 -3.29 6.12 -6.66
N ASN A 51 -4.12 5.33 -7.35
CA ASN A 51 -5.32 5.88 -7.99
C ASN A 51 -6.33 6.40 -6.97
N MET A 52 -6.47 5.75 -5.81
CA MET A 52 -7.35 6.24 -4.75
C MET A 52 -6.85 7.54 -4.14
N VAL A 53 -5.52 7.69 -4.01
CA VAL A 53 -4.90 8.90 -3.44
C VAL A 53 -4.93 10.08 -4.41
N VAL A 54 -4.72 9.83 -5.71
CA VAL A 54 -4.71 10.89 -6.74
C VAL A 54 -6.13 11.26 -7.21
N LYS A 55 -7.07 10.30 -7.26
CA LYS A 55 -8.47 10.58 -7.63
C LYS A 55 -9.28 10.79 -6.37
N THR A 56 -9.66 12.02 -6.12
CA THR A 56 -10.33 12.39 -4.87
C THR A 56 -11.85 12.47 -5.05
N PRO A 57 -12.63 12.78 -4.00
CA PRO A 57 -14.09 12.76 -4.07
C PRO A 57 -14.64 13.58 -5.24
N PRO A 58 -15.73 13.13 -5.90
CA PRO A 58 -16.66 12.10 -5.43
C PRO A 58 -16.29 10.65 -5.81
N THR A 59 -15.10 10.41 -6.40
CA THR A 59 -14.72 9.08 -6.93
C THR A 59 -14.61 8.01 -5.83
N TYR A 60 -14.05 8.37 -4.68
CA TYR A 60 -13.90 7.49 -3.51
C TYR A 60 -14.35 8.22 -2.23
N PRO A 61 -14.88 7.51 -1.22
CA PRO A 61 -15.14 8.09 0.09
C PRO A 61 -13.86 8.61 0.75
N HIS A 62 -13.95 9.70 1.53
CA HIS A 62 -12.80 10.29 2.23
C HIS A 62 -12.02 9.28 3.09
N ASP A 63 -12.72 8.42 3.85
CA ASP A 63 -12.08 7.41 4.68
C ASP A 63 -11.25 6.42 3.86
N ALA A 64 -11.71 6.05 2.67
CA ALA A 64 -10.99 5.14 1.78
C ALA A 64 -9.71 5.81 1.22
N VAL A 65 -9.77 7.10 0.91
CA VAL A 65 -8.60 7.89 0.49
C VAL A 65 -7.60 8.01 1.65
N THR A 66 -8.07 8.29 2.87
CA THR A 66 -7.25 8.36 4.08
C THR A 66 -6.54 7.02 4.35
N LEU A 67 -7.27 5.91 4.27
CA LEU A 67 -6.69 4.58 4.47
C LEU A 67 -5.71 4.21 3.36
N ALA A 68 -6.00 4.56 2.10
CA ALA A 68 -5.08 4.34 1.00
C ALA A 68 -3.76 5.10 1.19
N ARG A 69 -3.85 6.38 1.62
CA ARG A 69 -2.67 7.18 1.97
C ARG A 69 -1.88 6.55 3.12
N ALA A 70 -2.56 6.10 4.17
CA ALA A 70 -1.91 5.45 5.31
C ALA A 70 -1.18 4.16 4.90
N ASP A 71 -1.74 3.38 3.98
CA ASP A 71 -1.10 2.19 3.43
C ASP A 71 0.12 2.52 2.59
N LEU A 72 0.06 3.54 1.72
CA LEU A 72 1.22 4.01 0.96
C LEU A 72 2.38 4.40 1.89
N VAL A 73 2.10 5.16 2.95
CA VAL A 73 3.10 5.56 3.95
C VAL A 73 3.68 4.34 4.68
N ALA A 74 2.85 3.40 5.12
CA ALA A 74 3.30 2.20 5.81
C ALA A 74 4.20 1.32 4.92
N ILE A 75 3.82 1.15 3.64
CA ILE A 75 4.63 0.42 2.66
C ILE A 75 5.98 1.12 2.47
N LYS A 76 5.97 2.44 2.26
CA LYS A 76 7.20 3.23 2.06
C LYS A 76 8.18 3.06 3.22
N ASN A 77 7.69 3.22 4.46
CA ASN A 77 8.54 3.09 5.65
C ASN A 77 9.17 1.69 5.74
N LYS A 78 8.37 0.64 5.49
CA LYS A 78 8.90 -0.73 5.50
C LYS A 78 9.93 -0.96 4.38
N ILE A 79 9.72 -0.36 3.21
CA ILE A 79 10.72 -0.40 2.13
C ILE A 79 12.02 0.27 2.55
N GLU A 80 11.95 1.45 3.17
CA GLU A 80 13.12 2.19 3.64
C GLU A 80 13.91 1.40 4.68
N GLU A 81 13.23 0.71 5.60
CA GLU A 81 13.86 -0.21 6.54
C GLU A 81 14.63 -1.33 5.80
N ASN A 82 14.03 -1.95 4.79
CA ASN A 82 14.65 -3.08 4.09
C ASN A 82 15.76 -2.71 3.12
N LEU A 83 15.71 -1.51 2.54
CA LEU A 83 16.78 -1.03 1.66
C LEU A 83 18.10 -0.79 2.40
N THR A 84 18.11 -0.85 3.73
CA THR A 84 19.33 -0.87 4.55
C THR A 84 19.95 -2.27 4.68
N SER A 85 19.26 -3.32 4.22
CA SER A 85 19.73 -4.71 4.29
C SER A 85 20.61 -5.09 3.11
N GLU A 86 21.73 -5.77 3.37
CA GLU A 86 22.64 -6.29 2.33
C GLU A 86 22.18 -7.63 1.73
N ASN A 87 21.09 -8.23 2.24
CA ASN A 87 20.66 -9.59 1.87
C ASN A 87 19.68 -9.65 0.68
N LEU A 88 19.31 -8.51 0.11
CA LEU A 88 18.36 -8.43 -0.99
C LEU A 88 19.05 -8.60 -2.34
N ASP A 89 18.47 -9.45 -3.19
CA ASP A 89 18.92 -9.61 -4.56
C ASP A 89 18.72 -8.31 -5.37
N PRO A 90 19.47 -8.11 -6.47
CA PRO A 90 19.39 -6.88 -7.26
C PRO A 90 18.00 -6.57 -7.82
N TYR A 91 17.20 -7.58 -8.16
CA TYR A 91 15.84 -7.36 -8.68
C TYR A 91 14.88 -6.90 -7.58
N THR A 92 15.01 -7.46 -6.38
CA THR A 92 14.26 -7.04 -5.21
C THR A 92 14.61 -5.61 -4.85
N THR A 93 15.90 -5.29 -4.75
CA THR A 93 16.38 -3.92 -4.47
C THR A 93 15.86 -2.91 -5.49
N ALA A 94 15.99 -3.20 -6.79
CA ALA A 94 15.50 -2.32 -7.85
C ALA A 94 13.98 -2.12 -7.80
N HIS A 95 13.22 -3.18 -7.54
CA HIS A 95 11.76 -3.12 -7.39
C HIS A 95 11.34 -2.26 -6.19
N LEU A 96 12.03 -2.40 -5.06
CA LEU A 96 11.75 -1.61 -3.85
C LEU A 96 12.06 -0.13 -4.06
N GLN A 97 13.18 0.19 -4.71
CA GLN A 97 13.54 1.57 -5.08
C GLN A 97 12.51 2.20 -6.03
N GLU A 98 12.11 1.48 -7.09
CA GLU A 98 11.07 1.91 -8.02
C GLU A 98 9.73 2.16 -7.31
N THR A 99 9.35 1.21 -6.43
CA THR A 99 8.12 1.28 -5.64
C THR A 99 8.13 2.51 -4.73
N LYS A 100 9.22 2.73 -3.99
CA LYS A 100 9.39 3.90 -3.12
C LYS A 100 9.20 5.20 -3.90
N ALA A 101 9.91 5.37 -5.01
CA ALA A 101 9.80 6.58 -5.84
C ALA A 101 8.37 6.80 -6.36
N LYS A 102 7.68 5.72 -6.75
CA LYS A 102 6.28 5.77 -7.21
C LYS A 102 5.29 6.15 -6.11
N ILE A 103 5.59 5.79 -4.85
CA ILE A 103 4.80 6.19 -3.68
C ILE A 103 5.01 7.67 -3.39
N GLU A 104 6.26 8.12 -3.32
CA GLU A 104 6.61 9.52 -3.04
C GLU A 104 5.95 10.46 -4.06
N ALA A 105 6.09 10.17 -5.36
CA ALA A 105 5.45 10.95 -6.41
C ALA A 105 3.91 11.02 -6.28
N ALA A 106 3.26 9.96 -5.78
CA ALA A 106 1.81 9.95 -5.58
C ALA A 106 1.38 10.78 -4.37
N LEU A 107 2.14 10.69 -3.27
CA LEU A 107 1.90 11.48 -2.06
C LEU A 107 2.14 12.96 -2.33
N ASP A 108 3.18 13.31 -3.10
CA ASP A 108 3.48 14.69 -3.49
C ASP A 108 2.41 15.28 -4.42
N ALA A 109 1.94 14.48 -5.40
CA ALA A 109 0.88 14.91 -6.30
C ALA A 109 -0.43 15.23 -5.56
N GLN A 110 -0.78 14.45 -4.53
CA GLN A 110 -1.93 14.73 -3.67
C GLN A 110 -1.80 16.09 -2.96
N VAL A 111 -0.62 16.36 -2.38
CA VAL A 111 -0.35 17.62 -1.68
C VAL A 111 -0.44 18.82 -2.63
N GLN A 112 0.14 18.69 -3.84
CA GLN A 112 0.10 19.75 -4.85
C GLN A 112 -1.31 20.03 -5.36
N ALA A 113 -2.16 19.01 -5.43
CA ALA A 113 -3.55 19.15 -5.83
C ALA A 113 -4.41 19.83 -4.74
N GLY A 114 -3.86 20.11 -3.56
CA GLY A 114 -4.54 20.81 -2.47
C GLY A 114 -5.61 19.97 -1.79
N ILE A 115 -5.42 18.64 -1.75
CA ILE A 115 -6.38 17.67 -1.23
C ILE A 115 -5.88 17.05 0.08
#